data_AF-A0A6J4Q6K4-F1
#
_entry.id   AF-A0A6J4Q6K4-F1
#
_cell.length_a   1.000
_cell.length_b   1.000
_cell.length_c   1.000
_cell.angle_alpha   90.00
_cell.angle_beta   90.00
_cell.angle_gamma   90.00
#
_symmetry.space_group_name_H-M   'P 1'
#
loop_
_entity.id
_entity.type
_entity.pdbx_description
1 polymer ?
#
loop_
_entity_poly.entity_id
_entity_poly.type
_entity_poly.pdbx_seq_one_letter_code
_entity_poly.pdbx_strand_id
1 'polypeptide(L)' 'MWRLIKLLLILAILAGIALVAYAYIGPLVVPGDFEPPLREMTQPVDLDLE' A
#
# COMPACT_ATOMS: atom_id res chain seq x y z
N MET A 1 -30.42 -10.07 10.84
CA MET A 1 -29.00 -9.69 11.02
C MET A 1 -28.03 -10.47 10.14
N TRP A 2 -28.21 -11.78 9.98
CA TRP A 2 -27.32 -12.62 9.14
C TRP A 2 -27.16 -12.17 7.67
N ARG A 3 -28.22 -11.60 7.06
CA ARG A 3 -28.15 -11.04 5.68
C ARG A 3 -27.20 -9.85 5.56
N LEU A 4 -27.16 -8.97 6.58
CA LEU A 4 -26.26 -7.81 6.63
C LEU A 4 -24.81 -8.27 6.81
N ILE A 5 -24.58 -9.25 7.68
CA ILE A 5 -23.23 -9.80 7.90
C ILE A 5 -22.66 -10.40 6.62
N LYS A 6 -23.45 -11.15 5.84
CA LYS A 6 -23.01 -11.66 4.53
C LYS A 6 -22.61 -10.54 3.56
N LEU A 7 -23.39 -9.46 3.52
CA LEU A 7 -23.08 -8.30 2.68
C LEU A 7 -21.77 -7.63 3.10
N LEU A 8 -21.56 -7.43 4.40
CA LEU A 8 -20.32 -6.86 4.92
C LEU A 8 -19.11 -7.75 4.58
N LEU A 9 -19.28 -9.07 4.64
CA LEU A 9 -18.21 -10.02 4.31
C LEU A 9 -17.84 -9.95 2.82
N ILE A 10 -18.82 -9.87 1.94
CA ILE A 10 -18.61 -9.66 0.50
C ILE A 10 -17.90 -8.33 0.26
N LEU A 11 -18.35 -7.26 0.92
CA LEU A 11 -17.78 -5.93 0.76
C LEU A 11 -16.34 -5.85 1.29
N ALA A 12 -16.03 -6.55 2.38
CA ALA A 12 -14.68 -6.66 2.91
C ALA A 12 -13.74 -7.39 1.94
N ILE A 13 -14.20 -8.48 1.32
CA ILE A 13 -13.44 -9.18 0.28
C ILE A 13 -13.20 -8.26 -0.93
N LEU A 14 -14.24 -7.55 -1.37
CA LEU A 14 -14.15 -6.65 -2.51
C LEU A 14 -13.21 -5.47 -2.24
N ALA A 15 -13.23 -4.92 -1.02
CA ALA A 15 -12.28 -3.91 -0.57
C ALA A 15 -10.84 -4.45 -0.54
N GLY A 16 -10.65 -5.68 -0.07
CA GLY A 16 -9.34 -6.34 -0.11
C GLY A 16 -8.80 -6.50 -1.52
N ILE A 17 -9.63 -6.96 -2.46
CA ILE A 17 -9.26 -7.07 -3.88
C ILE A 17 -8.92 -5.70 -4.48
N ALA A 18 -9.74 -4.68 -4.19
CA ALA A 18 -9.48 -3.32 -4.66
C ALA A 18 -8.15 -2.78 -4.15
N LEU A 19 -7.81 -3.04 -2.88
CA LEU A 19 -6.54 -2.62 -2.28
C LEU A 19 -5.34 -3.32 -2.93
N VAL A 20 -5.46 -4.63 -3.19
CA VAL A 20 -4.43 -5.37 -3.94
C VAL A 20 -4.28 -4.81 -5.36
N ALA A 21 -5.39 -4.62 -6.08
CA ALA A 21 -5.36 -4.06 -7.43
C ALA A 21 -4.73 -2.67 -7.45
N TYR A 22 -5.04 -1.82 -6.47
CA TYR A 22 -4.42 -0.50 -6.31
C TYR A 22 -2.91 -0.59 -6.10
N ALA A 23 -2.42 -1.52 -5.28
CA ALA A 23 -0.98 -1.69 -5.06
C ALA A 23 -0.21 -2.14 -6.31
N TYR A 24 -0.81 -2.97 -7.17
CA TYR A 24 -0.15 -3.49 -8.38
C TYR A 24 -0.34 -2.61 -9.62
N ILE A 25 -1.52 -2.03 -9.80
CA ILE A 25 -1.86 -1.22 -10.97
C ILE A 25 -1.57 0.26 -10.70
N GLY A 26 -1.73 0.72 -9.45
CA GLY A 26 -1.52 2.10 -9.04
C GLY A 26 -0.21 2.74 -9.51
N PRO A 27 0.96 2.07 -9.42
CA PRO A 27 2.21 2.62 -9.94
C PRO A 27 2.18 2.96 -11.44
N LEU A 28 1.30 2.32 -12.23
CA LEU A 28 1.18 2.54 -13.67
C LEU A 28 0.21 3.68 -14.03
N VAL A 29 -0.85 3.90 -13.23
CA VAL A 29 -1.92 4.88 -13.52
C VAL A 29 -1.89 6.11 -12.62
N VAL A 30 -1.34 6.00 -11.42
CA VAL A 30 -1.24 7.08 -10.42
C VAL A 30 0.19 7.09 -9.84
N PRO A 31 1.23 7.33 -10.68
CA PRO A 31 2.62 7.18 -10.25
C PRO A 31 3.00 8.04 -9.04
N GLY A 32 2.42 9.24 -8.90
CA GLY A 32 2.73 10.17 -7.81
C GLY A 32 2.48 9.63 -6.40
N ASP A 33 1.55 8.70 -6.21
CA ASP A 33 1.31 8.07 -4.91
C ASP A 33 2.36 7.00 -4.56
N PHE A 34 3.21 6.62 -5.51
CA PHE A 34 4.24 5.58 -5.40
C PHE A 34 5.66 6.13 -5.64
N GLU A 35 5.82 7.44 -5.79
CA GLU A 35 7.11 8.08 -6.03
C GLU A 35 7.95 8.12 -4.74
N PRO A 36 9.22 7.67 -4.78
CA PRO A 36 10.13 7.87 -3.65
C PRO A 36 10.46 9.37 -3.51
N PRO A 37 10.86 9.82 -2.31
CA PRO A 37 11.34 11.19 -2.12
C PRO A 37 12.51 11.50 -3.07
N LEU A 38 12.32 12.45 -3.97
CA LEU A 38 13.34 12.84 -4.97
C LEU A 38 14.47 13.72 -4.40
N ARG A 39 14.54 13.89 -3.08
CA ARG A 39 15.60 14.66 -2.43
C ARG A 39 16.72 13.73 -1.98
N GLU A 40 17.93 14.22 -2.07
CA GLU A 40 19.11 13.54 -1.55
C GLU A 40 18.97 13.39 -0.02
N MET A 41 19.04 12.15 0.46
CA MET A 41 18.94 11.78 1.87
C MET A 41 20.32 11.30 2.33
N THR A 42 21.00 12.08 3.16
CA THR A 42 22.28 11.69 3.77
C THR A 42 22.05 11.31 5.22
N GLN A 43 22.37 10.07 5.59
CA GLN A 43 22.25 9.58 6.95
C GLN A 43 23.64 9.17 7.47
N PRO A 44 24.08 9.62 8.65
CA PRO A 44 25.32 9.16 9.24
C PRO A 44 25.23 7.65 9.50
N VAL A 45 26.26 6.92 9.08
CA VAL A 45 26.41 5.48 9.34
C VAL A 45 27.41 5.33 10.46
N ASP A 46 26.97 4.79 11.59
CA ASP A 46 27.88 4.34 12.65
C ASP A 46 28.50 3.02 12.18
N LEU A 47 29.80 3.05 11.86
CA LEU A 47 30.57 1.86 11.49
C LEU A 47 31.30 1.36 12.73
N ASP A 48 30.76 0.31 13.36
CA ASP A 48 31.42 -0.38 14.46
C ASP A 48 32.49 -1.35 13.89
N LEU A 49 33.71 -1.30 14.43
CA LEU A 49 34.89 -2.00 13.89
C LEU A 49 35.48 -3.03 14.88
N GLU A 50 34.73 -3.42 15.91
CA GLU A 50 35.14 -4.45 16.89
C GLU A 50 35.06 -5.90 16.37
#